data_AF-A0A0C4EAQ1-F1
#
_entry.id   AF-A0A0C4EAQ1-F1
#
_cell.length_a   1.000
_cell.length_b   1.000
_cell.length_c   1.000
_cell.angle_alpha   90.00
_cell.angle_beta   90.00
_cell.angle_gamma   90.00
#
_symmetry.space_group_name_H-M   'P 1'
#
loop_
_entity.id
_entity.type
_entity.pdbx_description
1 polymer ?
#
loop_
_entity_poly.entity_id
_entity_poly.type
_entity_poly.pdbx_seq_one_letter_code
_entity_poly.pdbx_strand_id
1 'polypeptide(L)'
;MSSTTPQRYPEYLAKSKVCLKGPGTPGPRYHHVLFVETNKQDRSPTKFHVVADTTSISGITYESRPSPGPEAEYGDSFHSKDLLGYTPPTDDKYFEQGRWDALLGSLPTPPRQKAFNAATCRTELVKAWEPQVQFYAPGKTRHVPWKRTKWTNNYAVPALREAGFVVVVDEDVAPVSVSGSGSAAESGPADSAATETIRFRRISFLTTATGEILG
;
A
#
# COMPACT_ATOMS: atom_id res chain seq x y z
N MET A 1 -13.92 23.48 28.40
CA MET A 1 -13.54 22.06 28.20
C MET A 1 -13.18 21.90 26.73
N SER A 2 -11.89 21.85 26.40
CA SER A 2 -11.43 21.77 25.00
C SER A 2 -11.58 20.32 24.51
N SER A 3 -12.48 20.10 23.54
CA SER A 3 -12.61 18.82 22.85
C SER A 3 -11.30 18.52 22.12
N THR A 4 -10.49 17.61 22.66
CA THR A 4 -9.25 17.17 22.01
C THR A 4 -9.63 16.12 20.98
N THR A 5 -9.88 16.55 19.75
CA THR A 5 -10.06 15.62 18.63
C THR A 5 -8.82 14.72 18.54
N PRO A 6 -8.95 13.39 18.52
CA PRO A 6 -7.80 12.51 18.40
C PRO A 6 -7.02 12.84 17.12
N GLN A 7 -5.71 13.04 17.27
CA GLN A 7 -4.83 13.39 16.16
C GLN A 7 -4.77 12.20 15.19
N ARG A 8 -5.39 12.38 14.02
CA ARG A 8 -5.35 11.44 12.91
C ARG A 8 -4.22 11.82 11.96
N TYR A 9 -3.49 10.82 11.48
CA TYR A 9 -2.36 11.01 10.56
C TYR A 9 -2.80 10.67 9.14
N PRO A 10 -2.85 11.62 8.20
CA PRO A 10 -3.25 11.33 6.84
C PRO A 10 -2.22 10.43 6.15
N GLU A 11 -2.73 9.44 5.44
CA GLU A 11 -1.95 8.56 4.58
C GLU A 11 -2.24 8.86 3.12
N TYR A 12 -1.18 8.98 2.32
CA TYR A 12 -1.27 9.23 0.90
C TYR A 12 -0.61 8.12 0.08
N LEU A 13 -1.26 7.77 -1.02
CA LEU A 13 -0.65 7.04 -2.12
C LEU A 13 -0.09 8.04 -3.12
N ALA A 14 1.23 8.21 -3.12
CA ALA A 14 1.88 9.05 -4.13
C ALA A 14 2.16 8.25 -5.40
N LYS A 15 1.91 8.89 -6.55
CA LYS A 15 2.21 8.39 -7.89
C LYS A 15 3.32 9.24 -8.48
N SER A 16 4.41 8.59 -8.92
CA SER A 16 5.50 9.24 -9.67
C SER A 16 5.75 8.56 -11.00
N LYS A 17 6.10 9.33 -12.03
CA LYS A 17 6.35 8.88 -13.39
C LYS A 17 7.56 7.95 -13.42
N VAL A 18 7.43 6.79 -14.07
CA VAL A 18 8.57 5.88 -14.31
C VAL A 18 9.48 6.49 -15.39
N CYS A 19 10.73 6.79 -15.04
CA CYS A 19 11.68 7.44 -15.95
C CYS A 19 12.08 6.59 -17.18
N LEU A 20 12.02 5.25 -17.10
CA LEU A 20 12.30 4.37 -18.23
C LEU A 20 11.08 3.52 -18.60
N LYS A 21 10.48 3.82 -19.75
CA LYS A 21 9.42 2.98 -20.33
C LYS A 21 10.04 1.70 -20.87
N GLY A 22 9.57 0.54 -20.39
CA GLY A 22 9.93 -0.73 -21.00
C GLY A 22 9.37 -0.83 -22.43
N PRO A 23 10.09 -1.44 -23.39
CA PRO A 23 9.61 -1.58 -24.76
C PRO A 23 8.26 -2.34 -24.79
N GLY A 24 7.30 -1.84 -25.56
CA GLY A 24 6.03 -2.52 -25.84
C GLY A 24 4.95 -2.43 -24.76
N THR A 25 4.94 -1.39 -23.90
CA THR A 25 3.79 -1.16 -23.02
C THR A 25 3.03 0.13 -23.35
N PRO A 26 1.71 0.07 -23.62
CA PRO A 26 0.90 1.27 -23.75
C PRO A 26 0.72 2.00 -22.40
N GLY A 27 0.68 3.35 -22.47
CA GLY A 27 0.28 4.24 -21.37
C GLY A 27 1.40 4.74 -20.44
N PRO A 28 1.17 5.85 -19.72
CA PRO A 28 2.04 6.29 -18.63
C PRO A 28 2.02 5.23 -17.51
N ARG A 29 3.20 4.98 -16.92
CA ARG A 29 3.34 4.10 -15.76
C ARG A 29 3.75 4.93 -14.57
N TYR A 30 3.14 4.62 -13.43
CA TYR A 30 3.46 5.26 -12.17
C TYR A 30 4.06 4.26 -11.18
N HIS A 31 5.11 4.69 -10.47
CA HIS A 31 5.53 4.09 -9.23
C HIS A 31 4.58 4.56 -8.13
N HIS A 32 4.12 3.62 -7.31
CA HIS A 32 3.20 3.88 -6.22
C HIS A 32 3.95 3.70 -4.90
N VAL A 33 3.89 4.71 -4.04
CA VAL A 33 4.57 4.71 -2.75
C VAL A 33 3.64 5.27 -1.67
N LEU A 34 3.72 4.70 -0.48
CA LEU A 34 2.92 5.11 0.67
C LEU A 34 3.68 6.17 1.46
N PHE A 35 2.96 7.21 1.86
CA PHE A 35 3.43 8.27 2.74
C PHE A 35 2.44 8.42 3.88
N VAL A 36 2.92 8.52 5.11
CA VAL A 36 2.11 8.89 6.27
C VAL A 36 2.71 10.15 6.85
N GLU A 37 1.93 11.20 7.08
CA GLU A 37 2.42 12.37 7.82
C GLU A 37 2.60 12.01 9.29
N THR A 38 3.82 11.68 9.72
CA THR A 38 4.09 11.14 11.06
C THR A 38 4.58 12.20 12.04
N ASN A 39 5.26 13.24 11.57
CA ASN A 39 5.82 14.29 12.42
C ASN A 39 4.76 15.31 12.89
N LYS A 40 4.73 15.59 14.19
CA LYS A 40 3.75 16.50 14.80
C LYS A 40 4.08 17.98 14.60
N GLN A 41 5.35 18.33 14.43
CA GLN A 41 5.83 19.71 14.40
C GLN A 41 5.75 20.30 12.99
N ASP A 42 6.30 19.58 12.02
CA ASP A 42 6.44 20.06 10.64
C ASP A 42 5.58 19.28 9.63
N ARG A 43 4.83 18.26 10.10
CA ARG A 43 4.02 17.36 9.25
C ARG A 43 4.85 16.61 8.19
N SER A 44 6.17 16.51 8.38
CA SER A 44 7.02 15.69 7.51
C SER A 44 6.58 14.22 7.54
N PRO A 45 6.47 13.57 6.36
CA PRO A 45 5.98 12.20 6.29
C PRO A 45 7.09 11.15 6.43
N THR A 46 6.70 9.98 6.93
CA THR A 46 7.44 8.73 6.74
C THR A 46 7.00 8.09 5.43
N LYS A 47 7.97 7.69 4.63
CA LYS A 47 7.79 6.94 3.39
C LYS A 47 7.92 5.45 3.65
N PHE A 48 6.98 4.66 3.16
CA PHE A 48 6.96 3.20 3.23
C PHE A 48 6.98 2.62 1.82
N HIS A 49 8.01 1.84 1.50
CA HIS A 49 8.19 1.35 0.13
C HIS A 49 9.01 0.07 0.05
N VAL A 50 9.12 -0.42 -1.19
CA VAL A 50 10.03 -1.50 -1.53
C VAL A 50 11.15 -0.97 -2.44
N VAL A 51 12.38 -1.40 -2.16
CA VAL A 51 13.64 -0.96 -2.78
C VAL A 51 14.36 -2.10 -3.48
N ALA A 52 15.46 -1.77 -4.16
CA ALA A 52 16.19 -2.65 -5.08
C ALA A 52 15.43 -2.98 -6.38
N ASP A 53 16.02 -3.84 -7.22
CA ASP A 53 15.51 -4.18 -8.53
C ASP A 53 15.34 -5.69 -8.73
N THR A 54 14.76 -6.05 -9.88
CA THR A 54 14.45 -7.45 -10.20
C THR A 54 15.69 -8.31 -10.50
N THR A 55 16.89 -7.73 -10.53
CA THR A 55 18.17 -8.42 -10.76
C THR A 55 18.91 -8.73 -9.47
N SER A 56 18.64 -7.98 -8.39
CA SER A 56 19.22 -8.16 -7.07
C SER A 56 19.03 -9.57 -6.52
N ILE A 57 20.06 -10.13 -5.87
CA ILE A 57 20.05 -11.52 -5.36
C ILE A 57 18.92 -11.73 -4.35
N SER A 58 18.75 -10.78 -3.42
CA SER A 58 17.66 -10.76 -2.44
C SER A 58 16.30 -10.36 -3.04
N GLY A 59 16.24 -10.05 -4.34
CA GLY A 59 15.08 -9.43 -4.96
C GLY A 59 14.83 -8.02 -4.44
N ILE A 60 13.57 -7.62 -4.45
CA ILE A 60 13.12 -6.34 -3.92
C ILE A 60 12.85 -6.50 -2.42
N THR A 61 13.25 -5.54 -1.58
CA THR A 61 13.07 -5.60 -0.11
C THR A 61 12.25 -4.43 0.39
N TYR A 62 11.62 -4.57 1.55
CA TYR A 62 10.90 -3.48 2.22
C TYR A 62 11.87 -2.51 2.92
N GLU A 63 11.51 -1.23 2.97
CA GLU A 63 12.20 -0.17 3.70
C GLU A 63 11.19 0.92 4.13
N SER A 64 11.45 1.56 5.28
CA SER A 64 10.81 2.80 5.68
C SER A 64 11.84 3.87 6.06
N ARG A 65 11.54 5.14 5.76
CA ARG A 65 12.40 6.27 6.12
C ARG A 65 11.67 7.61 6.19
N PRO A 66 12.19 8.60 6.94
CA PRO A 66 11.73 9.98 6.84
C PRO A 66 11.82 10.52 5.41
N SER A 67 10.91 11.41 5.06
CA SER A 67 10.82 12.05 3.74
C SER A 67 10.40 13.52 3.85
N PRO A 68 10.85 14.39 2.94
CA PRO A 68 10.32 15.75 2.82
C PRO A 68 8.91 15.82 2.19
N GLY A 69 8.32 14.68 1.81
CA GLY A 69 7.02 14.59 1.13
C GLY A 69 7.15 14.29 -0.36
N PRO A 70 6.09 13.77 -1.00
CA PRO A 70 6.17 13.24 -2.36
C PRO A 70 6.48 14.31 -3.41
N GLU A 71 6.00 15.54 -3.25
CA GLU A 71 6.27 16.64 -4.17
C GLU A 71 7.76 17.01 -4.17
N ALA A 72 8.35 17.21 -2.99
CA ALA A 72 9.76 17.55 -2.83
C ALA A 72 10.69 16.37 -3.18
N GLU A 73 10.29 15.14 -2.84
CA GLU A 73 11.11 13.95 -3.10
C GLU A 73 11.16 13.56 -4.59
N TYR A 74 10.06 13.71 -5.32
CA TYR A 74 9.98 13.30 -6.72
C TYR A 74 10.18 14.43 -7.73
N GLY A 75 10.04 15.70 -7.34
CA GLY A 75 10.21 16.86 -8.22
C GLY A 75 9.40 16.72 -9.51
N ASP A 76 10.07 16.87 -10.66
CA ASP A 76 9.44 16.78 -12.00
C ASP A 76 8.77 15.42 -12.31
N SER A 77 9.20 14.38 -11.61
CA SER A 77 8.64 13.04 -11.74
C SER A 77 7.36 12.84 -10.92
N PHE A 78 7.03 13.76 -9.99
CA PHE A 78 5.76 13.73 -9.28
C PHE A 78 4.59 13.79 -10.28
N HIS A 79 3.54 13.00 -10.00
CA HIS A 79 2.33 13.00 -10.81
C HIS A 79 1.10 13.38 -10.00
N SER A 80 0.82 12.66 -8.93
CA SER A 80 -0.30 12.94 -8.03
C SER A 80 -0.08 12.30 -6.66
N LYS A 81 -0.89 12.69 -5.68
CA LYS A 81 -1.07 11.95 -4.43
C LYS A 81 -2.57 11.83 -4.15
N ASP A 82 -2.99 10.64 -3.74
CA ASP A 82 -4.38 10.37 -3.38
C ASP A 82 -4.44 10.08 -1.88
N LEU A 83 -5.34 10.72 -1.14
CA LEU A 83 -5.59 10.40 0.27
C LEU A 83 -6.20 8.99 0.35
N LEU A 84 -5.52 8.07 1.03
CA LEU A 84 -6.00 6.70 1.23
C LEU A 84 -6.92 6.57 2.44
N GLY A 85 -6.72 7.45 3.42
CA GLY A 85 -7.43 7.45 4.68
C GLY A 85 -6.54 8.04 5.77
N TYR A 86 -6.85 7.66 7.01
CA TYR A 86 -6.13 8.15 8.17
C TYR A 86 -5.68 6.99 9.04
N THR A 87 -4.47 7.10 9.56
CA THR A 87 -4.00 6.23 10.62
C THR A 87 -4.56 6.70 11.96
N PRO A 88 -5.32 5.83 12.67
CA PRO A 88 -5.75 6.14 14.02
C PRO A 88 -4.52 6.21 14.93
N PRO A 89 -4.49 7.15 15.89
CA PRO A 89 -3.48 7.12 16.92
C PRO A 89 -3.62 5.83 17.75
N THR A 90 -2.52 5.34 18.31
CA THR A 90 -2.59 4.36 19.40
C THR A 90 -3.15 5.00 20.67
N ASP A 91 -3.40 4.20 21.71
CA ASP A 91 -3.81 4.69 23.03
C ASP A 91 -2.81 5.73 23.57
N ASP A 92 -1.53 5.56 23.19
CA ASP A 92 -0.52 6.60 23.16
C ASP A 92 -0.77 7.46 21.93
N LYS A 93 -1.09 8.76 22.08
CA LYS A 93 -1.49 9.75 21.05
C LYS A 93 -0.51 9.98 19.86
N TYR A 94 0.22 8.97 19.42
CA TYR A 94 1.38 9.03 18.54
C TYR A 94 1.23 8.01 17.41
N PHE A 95 1.86 8.31 16.28
CA PHE A 95 2.04 7.34 15.22
C PHE A 95 3.13 6.34 15.63
N GLU A 96 2.80 5.07 15.65
CA GLU A 96 3.76 4.01 15.97
C GLU A 96 4.29 3.37 14.68
N GLN A 97 5.41 3.92 14.16
CA GLN A 97 6.05 3.43 12.95
C GLN A 97 6.39 1.93 13.03
N GLY A 98 6.75 1.44 14.21
CA GLY A 98 7.10 0.03 14.44
C GLY A 98 5.99 -0.96 14.05
N ARG A 99 4.72 -0.60 14.25
CA ARG A 99 3.58 -1.46 13.82
C ARG A 99 3.47 -1.56 12.31
N TRP A 100 3.68 -0.43 11.62
CA TRP A 100 3.72 -0.40 10.17
C TRP A 100 4.89 -1.21 9.62
N ASP A 101 6.07 -1.03 10.20
CA ASP A 101 7.28 -1.77 9.82
C ASP A 101 7.11 -3.28 10.02
N ALA A 102 6.51 -3.70 11.14
CA ALA A 102 6.24 -5.10 11.40
C ALA A 102 5.25 -5.70 10.39
N LEU A 103 4.14 -5.00 10.10
CA LEU A 103 3.15 -5.49 9.14
C LEU A 103 3.72 -5.52 7.72
N LEU A 104 4.21 -4.39 7.23
CA LEU A 104 4.67 -4.25 5.84
C LEU A 104 5.94 -5.05 5.58
N GLY A 105 6.83 -5.17 6.56
CA GLY A 105 8.03 -6.01 6.49
C GLY A 105 7.73 -7.51 6.46
N SER A 106 6.55 -7.94 6.96
CA SER A 106 6.11 -9.35 6.88
C SER A 106 5.50 -9.72 5.53
N LEU A 107 5.16 -8.74 4.69
CA LEU A 107 4.52 -8.99 3.40
C LEU A 107 5.51 -9.57 2.38
N PRO A 108 5.07 -10.50 1.51
CA PRO A 108 5.94 -11.04 0.48
C PRO A 108 6.33 -9.93 -0.50
N THR A 109 7.63 -9.75 -0.72
CA THR A 109 8.14 -8.77 -1.68
C THR A 109 8.40 -9.42 -3.04
N PRO A 110 8.44 -8.63 -4.13
CA PRO A 110 8.75 -9.18 -5.44
C PRO A 110 10.14 -9.86 -5.43
N PRO A 111 10.24 -11.13 -5.85
CA PRO A 111 11.50 -11.86 -5.83
C PRO A 111 12.42 -11.37 -6.97
N ARG A 112 13.64 -11.93 -7.00
CA ARG A 112 14.53 -11.84 -8.15
C ARG A 112 13.86 -12.47 -9.37
N GLN A 113 13.79 -11.73 -10.47
CA GLN A 113 13.05 -12.11 -11.69
C GLN A 113 13.90 -12.02 -12.95
N LYS A 114 15.04 -11.34 -12.91
CA LYS A 114 15.90 -11.12 -14.06
C LYS A 114 17.35 -11.47 -13.77
N ALA A 115 18.05 -11.92 -14.82
CA ALA A 115 19.49 -12.15 -14.80
C ALA A 115 20.11 -11.71 -16.12
N PHE A 116 21.43 -11.53 -16.12
CA PHE A 116 22.18 -11.30 -17.34
C PHE A 116 22.31 -12.61 -18.12
N ASN A 117 21.89 -12.60 -19.39
CA ASN A 117 22.04 -13.70 -20.33
C ASN A 117 23.28 -13.45 -21.18
N ALA A 118 24.35 -14.22 -20.95
CA ALA A 118 25.61 -14.08 -21.67
C ALA A 118 25.49 -14.43 -23.17
N ALA A 119 24.55 -15.29 -23.56
CA ALA A 119 24.36 -15.68 -24.95
C ALA A 119 23.75 -14.56 -25.80
N THR A 120 22.95 -13.68 -25.20
CA THR A 120 22.27 -12.57 -25.89
C THR A 120 22.83 -11.21 -25.50
N CYS A 121 23.76 -11.15 -24.55
CA CYS A 121 24.31 -9.95 -23.92
C CYS A 121 23.23 -8.99 -23.38
N ARG A 122 22.16 -9.52 -22.78
CA ARG A 122 21.01 -8.73 -22.28
C ARG A 122 20.56 -9.16 -20.90
N THR A 123 19.96 -8.25 -20.15
CA THR A 123 19.23 -8.58 -18.92
C THR A 123 17.82 -9.06 -19.25
N GLU A 124 17.54 -10.32 -18.94
CA GLU A 124 16.33 -11.02 -19.37
C GLU A 124 15.55 -11.62 -18.20
N LEU A 125 14.25 -11.87 -18.41
CA LEU A 125 13.43 -12.57 -17.43
C LEU A 125 13.89 -14.02 -17.33
N VAL A 126 14.06 -14.46 -16.09
CA VAL A 126 14.42 -15.84 -15.77
C VAL A 126 13.15 -16.68 -15.73
N LYS A 127 13.18 -17.82 -16.42
CA LYS A 127 12.11 -18.82 -16.39
C LYS A 127 12.24 -19.70 -15.14
N ALA A 128 13.46 -20.12 -14.81
CA ALA A 128 13.78 -20.93 -13.64
C ALA A 128 15.20 -20.62 -13.16
N TRP A 129 15.40 -20.59 -11.85
CA TRP A 129 16.71 -20.34 -11.23
C TRP A 129 17.52 -21.63 -11.03
N GLU A 130 16.84 -22.74 -10.78
CA GLU A 130 17.44 -24.04 -10.47
C GLU A 130 17.05 -25.11 -11.51
N PRO A 131 17.91 -26.11 -11.74
CA PRO A 131 19.27 -26.29 -11.18
C PRO A 131 20.31 -25.33 -11.77
N GLN A 132 19.97 -24.65 -12.87
CA GLN A 132 20.78 -23.60 -13.51
C GLN A 132 19.83 -22.51 -14.02
N VAL A 133 20.33 -21.29 -14.22
CA VAL A 133 19.54 -20.18 -14.72
C VAL A 133 19.05 -20.46 -16.14
N GLN A 134 17.73 -20.57 -16.30
CA GLN A 134 17.07 -20.78 -17.59
C GLN A 134 16.34 -19.52 -18.03
N PHE A 135 16.55 -19.11 -19.28
CA PHE A 135 15.84 -18.00 -19.90
C PHE A 135 14.71 -18.49 -20.81
N TYR A 136 13.79 -17.59 -21.15
CA TYR A 136 12.75 -17.87 -22.13
C TYR A 136 13.34 -17.86 -23.55
N ALA A 137 13.05 -18.90 -24.33
CA ALA A 137 13.40 -18.90 -25.75
C ALA A 137 12.66 -17.78 -26.52
N PRO A 138 13.22 -17.29 -27.65
CA PRO A 138 12.55 -16.31 -28.50
C PRO A 138 11.14 -16.75 -28.89
N GLY A 139 10.17 -15.82 -28.84
CA GLY A 139 8.77 -16.08 -29.20
C GLY A 139 7.96 -16.90 -28.18
N LYS A 140 8.57 -17.42 -27.10
CA LYS A 140 7.81 -18.12 -26.04
C LYS A 140 7.13 -17.13 -25.10
N THR A 141 5.91 -17.47 -24.70
CA THR A 141 5.14 -16.73 -23.70
C THR A 141 5.94 -16.63 -22.40
N ARG A 142 6.12 -15.39 -21.92
CA ARG A 142 6.83 -15.07 -20.69
C ARG A 142 5.81 -14.86 -19.57
N HIS A 143 6.19 -15.19 -18.33
CA HIS A 143 5.37 -14.79 -17.19
C HIS A 143 5.37 -13.26 -17.06
N VAL A 144 4.30 -12.71 -16.46
CA VAL A 144 4.19 -11.28 -16.21
C VAL A 144 5.06 -10.92 -15.00
N PRO A 145 6.05 -10.00 -15.13
CA PRO A 145 6.89 -9.62 -14.01
C PRO A 145 6.08 -8.98 -12.90
N TRP A 146 6.34 -9.38 -11.66
CA TRP A 146 5.82 -8.75 -10.47
C TRP A 146 6.55 -7.42 -10.23
N LYS A 147 5.83 -6.33 -10.45
CA LYS A 147 6.31 -4.95 -10.25
C LYS A 147 6.03 -4.45 -8.83
N ARG A 148 6.85 -3.49 -8.37
CA ARG A 148 6.66 -2.77 -7.09
C ARG A 148 5.27 -2.17 -6.94
N THR A 149 4.71 -1.58 -7.99
CA THR A 149 3.33 -1.04 -8.00
C THR A 149 2.29 -2.09 -7.59
N LYS A 150 2.49 -3.35 -7.97
CA LYS A 150 1.59 -4.45 -7.59
C LYS A 150 1.75 -4.81 -6.11
N TRP A 151 2.96 -4.70 -5.55
CA TRP A 151 3.16 -4.86 -4.10
C TRP A 151 2.36 -3.81 -3.32
N THR A 152 2.50 -2.53 -3.69
CA THR A 152 1.79 -1.44 -3.01
C THR A 152 0.27 -1.62 -3.09
N ASN A 153 -0.29 -1.82 -4.28
CA ASN A 153 -1.73 -1.85 -4.48
C ASN A 153 -2.40 -3.15 -4.03
N ASN A 154 -1.72 -4.29 -4.19
CA ASN A 154 -2.36 -5.60 -3.98
C ASN A 154 -1.97 -6.26 -2.65
N TYR A 155 -0.93 -5.77 -1.97
CA TYR A 155 -0.46 -6.34 -0.70
C TYR A 155 -0.47 -5.28 0.41
N ALA A 156 0.28 -4.19 0.24
CA ALA A 156 0.46 -3.20 1.31
C ALA A 156 -0.85 -2.49 1.70
N VAL A 157 -1.51 -1.83 0.74
CA VAL A 157 -2.76 -1.09 1.02
C VAL A 157 -3.86 -2.01 1.56
N PRO A 158 -4.13 -3.20 0.98
CA PRO A 158 -5.09 -4.13 1.56
C PRO A 158 -4.74 -4.58 2.98
N ALA A 159 -3.47 -4.93 3.26
CA ALA A 159 -3.06 -5.38 4.58
C ALA A 159 -3.22 -4.28 5.64
N LEU A 160 -2.88 -3.04 5.30
CA LEU A 160 -3.04 -1.89 6.18
C LEU A 160 -4.50 -1.62 6.53
N ARG A 161 -5.41 -1.77 5.56
CA ARG A 161 -6.86 -1.65 5.77
C ARG A 161 -7.40 -2.78 6.63
N GLU A 162 -7.00 -4.02 6.35
CA GLU A 162 -7.42 -5.20 7.10
C GLU A 162 -6.95 -5.16 8.56
N ALA A 163 -5.74 -4.66 8.81
CA ALA A 163 -5.20 -4.46 10.15
C ALA A 163 -5.80 -3.23 10.87
N GLY A 164 -6.66 -2.45 10.21
CA GLY A 164 -7.25 -1.22 10.76
C GLY A 164 -6.26 -0.07 10.94
N PHE A 165 -5.10 -0.12 10.28
CA PHE A 165 -4.09 0.94 10.34
C PHE A 165 -4.46 2.13 9.46
N VAL A 166 -5.44 1.94 8.58
CA VAL A 166 -5.94 2.94 7.64
C VAL A 166 -7.45 2.86 7.64
N VAL A 167 -8.08 3.93 8.13
CA VAL A 167 -9.52 4.08 8.15
C VAL A 167 -9.91 5.10 7.09
N VAL A 168 -10.73 4.68 6.13
CA VAL A 168 -11.38 5.60 5.18
C VAL A 168 -12.48 6.30 5.96
N VAL A 169 -12.47 7.64 5.95
CA VAL A 169 -13.62 8.39 6.46
C VAL A 169 -14.57 8.52 5.29
N ASP A 170 -15.74 7.91 5.38
CA ASP A 170 -16.82 8.27 4.47
C ASP A 170 -17.12 9.76 4.72
N GLU A 171 -16.93 10.60 3.71
CA GLU A 171 -17.22 12.04 3.79
C GLU A 171 -18.74 12.32 3.92
N ASP A 172 -19.59 11.29 3.99
CA ASP A 172 -21.05 11.41 4.06
C ASP A 172 -21.64 11.47 5.48
N VAL A 173 -20.84 11.44 6.54
CA VAL A 173 -21.36 11.76 7.89
C VAL A 173 -21.20 13.24 8.16
N ALA A 174 -22.17 14.02 7.69
CA ALA A 174 -22.35 15.41 8.09
C ALA A 174 -22.30 15.53 9.63
N PRO A 175 -21.66 16.56 10.20
CA PRO A 175 -21.66 16.76 11.63
C PRO A 175 -23.11 16.93 12.10
N VAL A 176 -23.54 16.07 13.03
CA VAL A 176 -24.83 16.20 13.72
C VAL A 176 -24.89 17.59 14.33
N SER A 177 -25.65 18.46 13.67
CA SER A 177 -26.02 19.76 14.19
C SER A 177 -27.08 19.49 15.26
N VAL A 178 -26.67 19.56 16.52
CA VAL A 178 -27.63 19.64 17.63
C VAL A 178 -28.26 21.03 17.57
N SER A 179 -29.46 21.12 17.03
CA SER A 179 -30.39 22.22 17.28
C SER A 179 -31.69 21.64 17.81
N GLY A 180 -32.12 22.15 18.97
CA GLY A 180 -33.30 21.67 19.68
C GLY A 180 -34.62 22.12 19.05
N SER A 181 -35.64 21.29 19.33
CA SER A 181 -37.08 21.57 19.43
C SER A 181 -37.82 22.22 18.25
N GLY A 182 -38.76 21.46 17.66
CA GLY A 182 -39.85 21.96 16.84
C GLY A 182 -40.67 20.81 16.23
N SER A 183 -41.99 20.86 16.36
CA SER A 183 -42.95 19.77 16.21
C SER A 183 -43.63 19.68 14.82
N ALA A 184 -44.04 18.45 14.47
CA ALA A 184 -45.20 18.00 13.66
C ALA A 184 -45.16 17.87 12.11
N ALA A 185 -45.53 16.64 11.67
CA ALA A 185 -46.32 16.18 10.49
C ALA A 185 -45.72 16.35 9.06
N GLU A 186 -45.90 15.51 8.02
CA GLU A 186 -46.73 14.34 7.70
C GLU A 186 -46.17 13.63 6.42
N SER A 187 -46.36 12.30 6.32
CA SER A 187 -46.51 11.38 5.14
C SER A 187 -45.77 11.53 3.78
N GLY A 188 -45.27 10.38 3.26
CA GLY A 188 -45.33 10.02 1.83
C GLY A 188 -44.07 9.35 1.22
N PRO A 189 -44.13 8.13 0.62
CA PRO A 189 -42.95 7.31 0.29
C PRO A 189 -42.53 7.34 -1.20
N ALA A 190 -41.23 7.08 -1.49
CA ALA A 190 -40.77 6.69 -2.82
C ALA A 190 -39.46 5.86 -2.76
N ASP A 191 -39.63 4.57 -3.04
CA ASP A 191 -38.87 3.65 -3.90
C ASP A 191 -37.32 3.68 -4.07
N SER A 192 -36.78 2.45 -3.95
CA SER A 192 -35.72 1.80 -4.73
C SER A 192 -34.27 2.32 -4.72
N ALA A 193 -33.37 1.50 -4.15
CA ALA A 193 -32.28 0.86 -4.91
C ALA A 193 -31.60 -0.24 -4.08
N ALA A 194 -31.50 -1.43 -4.65
CA ALA A 194 -30.84 -2.59 -4.06
C ALA A 194 -29.31 -2.41 -4.02
N THR A 195 -28.70 -2.64 -2.86
CA THR A 195 -27.24 -2.73 -2.71
C THR A 195 -26.82 -4.20 -2.78
N GLU A 196 -26.12 -4.57 -3.85
CA GLU A 196 -25.43 -5.86 -3.96
C GLU A 196 -24.34 -5.98 -2.88
N THR A 197 -24.50 -6.96 -2.01
CA THR A 197 -23.52 -7.31 -0.98
C THR A 197 -22.45 -8.22 -1.59
N ILE A 198 -21.24 -7.69 -1.81
CA ILE A 198 -20.06 -8.50 -2.15
C ILE A 198 -19.52 -9.15 -0.87
N ARG A 199 -19.68 -10.47 -0.74
CA ARG A 199 -19.10 -11.26 0.36
C ARG A 199 -17.66 -11.65 0.04
N PHE A 200 -16.70 -11.11 0.79
CA PHE A 200 -15.31 -11.59 0.76
C PHE A 200 -15.13 -12.75 1.75
N ARG A 201 -14.48 -13.83 1.28
CA ARG A 201 -14.16 -15.01 2.08
C ARG A 201 -13.09 -14.65 3.13
N ARG A 202 -13.46 -14.84 4.40
CA ARG A 202 -12.57 -14.80 5.56
C ARG A 202 -11.48 -15.86 5.40
N ILE A 203 -10.21 -15.43 5.33
CA ILE A 203 -9.07 -16.34 5.50
C ILE A 203 -8.77 -16.36 6.99
N SER A 204 -9.10 -17.46 7.65
CA SER A 204 -8.75 -17.68 9.06
C SER A 204 -7.33 -18.23 9.13
N PHE A 205 -6.43 -17.53 9.81
CA PHE A 205 -5.14 -18.10 10.23
C PHE A 205 -5.36 -18.91 11.51
N LEU A 206 -5.09 -20.22 11.42
CA LEU A 206 -4.99 -21.11 12.59
C LEU A 206 -3.65 -20.84 13.28
N THR A 207 -3.68 -20.13 14.40
CA THR A 207 -2.55 -20.08 15.32
C THR A 207 -2.50 -21.40 16.06
N THR A 208 -1.52 -22.25 15.72
CA THR A 208 -1.18 -23.40 16.57
C THR A 208 -0.23 -22.90 17.65
N ALA A 209 -0.75 -22.76 18.87
CA ALA A 209 0.07 -22.64 20.06
C ALA A 209 0.56 -24.04 20.43
N THR A 210 1.85 -24.28 20.31
CA THR A 210 2.51 -25.39 21.02
C THR A 210 3.45 -24.77 22.03
N GLY A 211 3.00 -24.75 23.28
CA GLY A 211 3.92 -24.68 24.41
C GLY A 211 4.60 -26.03 24.56
N GLU A 212 5.89 -25.99 24.87
CA GLU A 212 6.52 -27.00 25.72
C GLU A 212 7.59 -26.30 26.56
N ILE A 213 7.32 -26.29 27.86
CA ILE A 213 8.29 -26.13 28.93
C ILE A 213 8.91 -27.52 29.12
N LEU A 214 10.23 -27.65 28.98
CA LEU A 214 11.17 -28.26 29.95
C LEU A 214 12.50 -28.60 29.27
N GLY A 215 13.58 -28.33 29.99
CA GLY A 215 14.97 -28.66 29.67
C GLY A 215 15.92 -27.76 30.43
#